data_AF-A0A3C1Y9J0-F1
#
_entry.id   AF-A0A3C1Y9J0-F1
#
_cell.length_a   1.000
_cell.length_b   1.000
_cell.length_c   1.000
_cell.angle_alpha   90.00
_cell.angle_beta   90.00
_cell.angle_gamma   90.00
#
_symmetry.space_group_name_H-M   'P 1'
#
loop_
_entity.id
_entity.type
_entity.pdbx_description
1 polymer ?
#
loop_
_entity_poly.entity_id
_entity_poly.type
_entity_poly.pdbx_seq_one_letter_code
_entity_poly.pdbx_strand_id
1 'polypeptide(L)'
;MFFISSQAHRHITRRRHLTAATYITYMCGFNLQNYEKFTIFAKPMDSLSKKYYKIREVAELVGVPASTLRFWEGHFPEVVPTRNDRGTRFYTPRNIEKLRMVKYLVKEKGLKIEAAREQMRINSDGVSRRSDAVKRLKNVRAQLQLMLDALTSRSVKI
;
A
#
# COMPACT_ATOMS: atom_id res chain seq x y z
N MET A 1 26.20 44.37 23.45
CA MET A 1 27.41 43.54 23.57
C MET A 1 27.42 42.95 24.98
N PHE A 2 27.09 41.64 25.12
CA PHE A 2 27.26 40.73 26.30
C PHE A 2 26.57 41.17 27.64
N PHE A 3 25.98 40.35 28.53
CA PHE A 3 25.71 38.91 28.66
C PHE A 3 24.63 38.69 29.76
N ILE A 4 23.66 37.83 29.47
CA ILE A 4 22.84 36.89 30.28
C ILE A 4 22.96 36.92 31.82
N SER A 5 21.81 36.93 32.53
CA SER A 5 21.39 35.86 33.50
C SER A 5 20.12 36.16 34.30
N SER A 6 19.43 35.09 34.71
CA SER A 6 18.51 34.95 35.87
C SER A 6 17.02 35.19 35.56
N GLN A 7 16.06 34.34 35.88
CA GLN A 7 16.02 33.01 36.49
C GLN A 7 14.56 32.51 36.30
N ALA A 8 14.37 31.27 35.85
CA ALA A 8 13.20 30.47 36.22
C ALA A 8 13.63 29.00 36.29
N HIS A 9 14.51 28.81 37.26
CA HIS A 9 14.88 27.58 37.94
C HIS A 9 13.59 26.86 38.40
N ARG A 10 13.28 25.63 37.98
CA ARG A 10 13.61 24.34 38.65
C ARG A 10 12.46 23.38 38.28
N HIS A 11 12.55 22.06 38.21
CA HIS A 11 13.54 20.99 38.18
C HIS A 11 12.69 19.81 37.64
N ILE A 12 13.18 18.92 36.78
CA ILE A 12 13.78 17.67 37.23
C ILE A 12 14.61 17.06 36.10
N THR A 13 15.79 16.68 36.53
CA THR A 13 16.97 16.13 35.87
C THR A 13 16.87 14.64 35.53
N ARG A 14 17.60 14.26 34.46
CA ARG A 14 18.25 12.95 34.16
C ARG A 14 17.27 11.81 33.80
N ARG A 15 17.50 10.98 32.77
CA ARG A 15 18.72 10.45 32.15
C ARG A 15 18.32 9.96 30.74
N ARG A 16 19.26 10.00 29.78
CA ARG A 16 19.57 9.01 28.71
C ARG A 16 18.32 8.21 28.27
N HIS A 17 17.73 8.32 27.08
CA HIS A 17 18.26 8.02 25.75
C HIS A 17 17.38 8.73 24.72
N LEU A 18 17.94 9.52 23.80
CA LEU A 18 17.20 9.92 22.60
C LEU A 18 17.19 8.69 21.68
N THR A 19 16.16 7.87 21.81
CA THR A 19 15.92 6.76 20.89
C THR A 19 15.71 7.34 19.49
N ALA A 20 16.33 6.74 18.47
CA ALA A 20 16.26 7.15 17.06
C ALA A 20 14.83 7.40 16.50
N ALA A 21 13.80 6.96 17.23
CA ALA A 21 12.38 7.19 16.94
C ALA A 21 11.94 8.67 16.95
N THR A 22 12.58 9.56 17.73
CA THR A 22 12.18 10.98 17.76
C THR A 22 12.67 11.75 16.53
N TYR A 23 13.82 11.40 15.96
CA TYR A 23 14.34 12.08 14.77
C TYR A 23 13.59 11.68 13.47
N ILE A 24 13.10 10.44 13.39
CA ILE A 24 12.33 9.95 12.24
C ILE A 24 10.93 10.58 12.17
N THR A 25 10.36 10.97 13.31
CA THR A 25 9.01 11.56 13.36
C THR A 25 8.97 13.01 12.87
N TYR A 26 10.06 13.76 12.99
CA TYR A 26 10.08 15.20 12.66
C TYR A 26 10.41 15.53 11.20
N MET A 27 10.82 14.56 10.36
CA MET A 27 11.31 14.84 8.99
C MET A 27 10.44 14.30 7.85
N CYS A 28 9.32 13.62 8.12
CA CYS A 28 8.37 13.27 7.06
C CYS A 28 6.95 13.23 7.62
N GLY A 29 6.11 14.18 7.23
CA GLY A 29 4.67 14.23 7.55
C GLY A 29 3.88 13.13 6.85
N PHE A 30 4.26 11.86 7.06
CA PHE A 30 3.57 10.69 6.54
C PHE A 30 3.03 9.89 7.72
N ASN A 31 1.73 10.02 7.98
CA ASN A 31 1.02 9.38 9.07
C ASN A 31 1.14 7.84 8.97
N LEU A 32 1.97 7.24 9.84
CA LEU A 32 2.22 5.79 9.93
C LEU A 32 1.07 5.00 10.59
N GLN A 33 0.09 5.67 11.22
CA GLN A 33 -1.09 4.98 11.78
C GLN A 33 -2.07 4.48 10.70
N ASN A 34 -1.94 4.96 9.46
CA ASN A 34 -2.76 4.50 8.34
C ASN A 34 -2.27 3.20 7.70
N TYR A 35 -1.05 2.75 7.99
CA TYR A 35 -0.51 1.51 7.41
C TYR A 35 -1.04 0.25 8.12
N GLU A 36 -1.23 0.30 9.45
CA GLU A 36 -1.68 -0.89 10.19
C GLU A 36 -3.20 -1.14 10.10
N LYS A 37 -4.01 -0.10 9.87
CA LYS A 37 -5.44 -0.31 9.51
C LYS A 37 -5.63 -0.88 8.10
N PHE A 38 -4.62 -0.74 7.24
CA PHE A 38 -4.67 -1.16 5.84
C PHE A 38 -4.33 -2.65 5.65
N THR A 39 -3.63 -3.27 6.61
CA THR A 39 -3.25 -4.70 6.54
C THR A 39 -4.32 -5.66 7.07
N ILE A 40 -5.28 -5.21 7.91
CA ILE A 40 -6.31 -6.07 8.52
C ILE A 40 -7.41 -6.52 7.52
N PHE A 41 -7.49 -5.90 6.33
CA PHE A 41 -8.55 -6.16 5.34
C PHE A 41 -8.07 -6.77 4.01
N ALA A 42 -6.81 -7.18 3.89
CA ALA A 42 -6.33 -7.87 2.70
C ALA A 42 -6.87 -9.31 2.68
N LYS A 43 -8.11 -9.47 2.24
CA LYS A 43 -8.75 -10.77 2.00
C LYS A 43 -7.84 -11.59 1.07
N PRO A 44 -7.32 -12.76 1.51
CA PRO A 44 -6.52 -13.58 0.62
C PRO A 44 -7.39 -14.08 -0.54
N MET A 45 -6.77 -14.02 -1.72
CA MET A 45 -7.10 -14.56 -3.05
C MET A 45 -7.99 -15.82 -3.08
N ASP A 46 -8.71 -16.17 -4.14
CA ASP A 46 -9.00 -15.54 -5.44
C ASP A 46 -10.22 -16.31 -5.98
N SER A 47 -11.41 -15.76 -5.83
CA SER A 47 -12.52 -16.14 -6.70
C SER A 47 -13.29 -14.88 -6.98
N LEU A 48 -12.99 -14.27 -8.13
CA LEU A 48 -13.81 -13.18 -8.64
C LEU A 48 -15.12 -13.77 -9.17
N SER A 49 -15.96 -14.25 -8.25
CA SER A 49 -17.22 -14.95 -8.56
C SER A 49 -18.31 -14.02 -9.08
N LYS A 50 -18.22 -12.72 -8.79
CA LYS A 50 -19.21 -11.73 -9.21
C LYS A 50 -18.83 -11.15 -10.58
N LYS A 51 -19.83 -10.89 -11.41
CA LYS A 51 -19.63 -10.24 -12.73
C LYS A 51 -19.32 -8.74 -12.60
N TYR A 52 -19.87 -8.09 -11.58
CA TYR A 52 -19.71 -6.66 -11.33
C TYR A 52 -19.39 -6.39 -9.85
N TYR A 53 -18.48 -5.45 -9.61
CA TYR A 53 -18.02 -5.04 -8.30
C TYR A 53 -18.23 -3.55 -8.10
N LYS A 54 -18.64 -3.14 -6.89
CA LYS A 54 -18.72 -1.73 -6.51
C LYS A 54 -17.33 -1.19 -6.16
N ILE A 55 -17.13 0.13 -6.29
CA ILE A 55 -15.83 0.78 -6.00
C ILE A 55 -15.26 0.46 -4.60
N ARG A 56 -16.13 0.29 -3.59
CA ARG A 56 -15.70 -0.07 -2.23
C ARG A 56 -15.12 -1.49 -2.18
N GLU A 57 -15.80 -2.45 -2.80
CA GLU A 57 -15.33 -3.83 -2.90
C GLU A 57 -14.01 -3.89 -3.69
N VAL A 58 -13.89 -3.12 -4.77
CA VAL A 58 -12.64 -3.06 -5.55
C VAL A 58 -11.50 -2.45 -4.74
N ALA A 59 -11.77 -1.42 -3.93
CA ALA A 59 -10.78 -0.80 -3.06
C ALA A 59 -10.21 -1.80 -2.06
N GLU A 60 -11.06 -2.66 -1.50
CA GLU A 60 -10.65 -3.75 -0.60
C GLU A 60 -9.85 -4.83 -1.36
N LEU A 61 -10.32 -5.27 -2.52
CA LEU A 61 -9.68 -6.33 -3.33
C LEU A 61 -8.30 -5.94 -3.87
N VAL A 62 -8.13 -4.68 -4.27
CA VAL A 62 -6.86 -4.15 -4.76
C VAL A 62 -6.00 -3.66 -3.58
N GLY A 63 -6.60 -3.39 -2.42
CA GLY A 63 -5.96 -2.74 -1.28
C GLY A 63 -5.43 -1.38 -1.70
N VAL A 64 -6.31 -0.49 -2.16
CA VAL A 64 -6.03 0.91 -2.53
C VAL A 64 -7.28 1.72 -2.19
N PRO A 65 -7.17 2.91 -1.58
CA PRO A 65 -8.35 3.70 -1.24
C PRO A 65 -9.17 4.08 -2.46
N ALA A 66 -10.49 4.16 -2.29
CA ALA A 66 -11.42 4.48 -3.38
C ALA A 66 -11.18 5.87 -4.02
N SER A 67 -10.56 6.82 -3.30
CA SER A 67 -10.15 8.10 -3.87
C SER A 67 -9.07 7.93 -4.95
N THR A 68 -8.07 7.10 -4.69
CA THR A 68 -7.01 6.79 -5.66
C THR A 68 -7.55 6.03 -6.87
N LEU A 69 -8.52 5.12 -6.69
CA LEU A 69 -9.18 4.46 -7.81
C LEU A 69 -9.90 5.46 -8.73
N ARG A 70 -10.63 6.43 -8.15
CA ARG A 70 -11.27 7.51 -8.92
C ARG A 70 -10.25 8.38 -9.65
N PHE A 71 -9.11 8.65 -9.02
CA PHE A 71 -8.03 9.40 -9.65
C PHE A 71 -7.45 8.64 -10.86
N TRP A 72 -7.25 7.32 -10.72
CA TRP A 72 -6.76 6.47 -11.81
C TRP A 72 -7.74 6.34 -12.98
N GLU A 73 -9.05 6.36 -12.75
CA GLU A 73 -10.06 6.36 -13.83
C GLU A 73 -9.83 7.48 -14.86
N GLY A 74 -9.41 8.66 -14.41
CA GLY A 74 -9.15 9.79 -15.31
C GLY A 74 -7.86 9.65 -16.13
N HIS A 75 -6.91 8.84 -15.65
CA HIS A 75 -5.59 8.72 -16.27
C HIS A 75 -5.42 7.45 -17.08
N PHE A 76 -6.20 6.41 -16.82
CA PHE A 76 -6.09 5.11 -17.48
C PHE A 76 -7.37 4.82 -18.28
N PRO A 77 -7.39 5.11 -19.59
CA PRO A 77 -8.57 4.86 -20.44
C PRO A 77 -8.88 3.37 -20.58
N GLU A 78 -7.96 2.50 -20.18
CA GLU A 78 -8.13 1.05 -20.19
C GLU A 78 -9.01 0.50 -19.06
N VAL A 79 -9.24 1.30 -18.02
CA VAL A 79 -10.01 0.94 -16.82
C VAL A 79 -11.25 1.82 -16.74
N VAL A 80 -12.16 1.64 -17.71
CA VAL A 80 -13.44 2.37 -17.70
C VAL A 80 -14.46 1.60 -16.86
N PRO A 81 -14.98 2.18 -15.77
CA PRO A 81 -16.09 1.58 -15.04
C PRO A 81 -17.39 1.74 -15.84
N THR A 82 -18.23 0.70 -15.85
CA THR A 82 -19.60 0.82 -16.35
C THR A 82 -20.40 1.64 -15.35
N ARG A 83 -21.12 2.66 -15.84
CA ARG A 83 -22.01 3.48 -15.02
C ARG A 83 -23.44 2.98 -15.18
N ASN A 84 -24.16 2.88 -14.08
CA ASN A 84 -25.61 2.70 -14.09
C ASN A 84 -26.31 4.07 -14.23
N ASP A 85 -27.60 4.08 -14.54
CA ASP A 85 -28.43 5.29 -14.68
C ASP A 85 -28.40 6.18 -13.42
N ARG A 86 -28.19 5.56 -12.25
CA ARG A 86 -28.01 6.24 -10.95
C ARG A 86 -26.58 6.75 -10.68
N GLY A 87 -25.68 6.73 -11.68
CA GLY A 87 -24.30 7.19 -11.56
C GLY A 87 -23.36 6.31 -10.73
N THR A 88 -23.79 5.10 -10.35
CA THR A 88 -22.94 4.16 -9.60
C THR A 88 -21.93 3.48 -10.52
N ARG A 89 -20.65 3.45 -10.10
CA ARG A 89 -19.54 2.81 -10.84
C ARG A 89 -19.46 1.32 -10.53
N PHE A 90 -19.43 0.52 -11.59
CA PHE A 90 -19.23 -0.92 -11.54
C PHE A 90 -17.97 -1.33 -12.31
N TYR A 91 -17.22 -2.27 -11.74
CA TYR A 91 -16.00 -2.81 -12.33
C TYR A 91 -16.18 -4.29 -12.61
N THR A 92 -15.66 -4.73 -13.75
CA THR A 92 -15.58 -6.15 -14.10
C THR A 92 -14.31 -6.77 -13.51
N PRO A 93 -14.22 -8.11 -13.41
CA PRO A 93 -12.98 -8.80 -13.05
C PRO A 93 -11.77 -8.33 -13.87
N ARG A 94 -11.95 -8.14 -15.19
CA ARG A 94 -10.91 -7.62 -16.09
C ARG A 94 -10.42 -6.23 -15.70
N ASN A 95 -11.32 -5.35 -15.27
CA ASN A 95 -10.93 -4.03 -14.76
C ASN A 95 -10.11 -4.13 -13.48
N ILE A 96 -10.42 -5.09 -12.60
CA ILE A 96 -9.70 -5.33 -11.35
C ILE A 96 -8.27 -5.83 -11.63
N GLU A 97 -8.10 -6.73 -12.60
CA GLU A 97 -6.77 -7.19 -13.04
C GLU A 97 -5.90 -6.04 -13.54
N LYS A 98 -6.47 -5.16 -14.38
CA LYS A 98 -5.77 -3.96 -14.83
C LYS A 98 -5.40 -3.03 -13.68
N LEU A 99 -6.30 -2.82 -12.72
CA LEU A 99 -6.03 -2.03 -11.53
C LEU A 99 -4.90 -2.64 -10.68
N ARG A 100 -4.81 -3.98 -10.60
CA ARG A 100 -3.68 -4.67 -9.95
C ARG A 100 -2.36 -4.40 -10.68
N MET A 101 -2.36 -4.40 -12.01
CA MET A 101 -1.18 -4.04 -12.81
C MET A 101 -0.76 -2.58 -12.59
N VAL A 102 -1.71 -1.63 -12.62
CA VAL A 102 -1.45 -0.22 -12.32
C VAL A 102 -0.84 -0.06 -10.93
N LYS A 103 -1.40 -0.73 -9.92
CA LYS A 103 -0.84 -0.73 -8.56
C LYS A 103 0.61 -1.19 -8.54
N TYR A 104 0.93 -2.28 -9.22
CA TYR A 104 2.31 -2.78 -9.32
C TYR A 104 3.24 -1.73 -9.95
N LEU A 105 2.84 -1.10 -11.06
CA LEU A 105 3.65 -0.09 -11.73
C LEU A 105 3.88 1.17 -10.90
N VAL A 106 2.85 1.65 -10.20
CA VAL A 106 2.91 2.92 -9.46
C VAL A 106 3.51 2.73 -8.07
N LYS A 107 3.09 1.70 -7.33
CA LYS A 107 3.51 1.51 -5.93
C LYS A 107 4.77 0.67 -5.77
N GLU A 108 4.95 -0.37 -6.58
CA GLU A 108 6.09 -1.28 -6.43
C GLU A 108 7.27 -0.81 -7.29
N LYS A 109 7.02 -0.37 -8.53
CA LYS A 109 8.07 0.18 -9.39
C LYS A 109 8.30 1.68 -9.21
N GLY A 110 7.37 2.42 -8.60
CA GLY A 110 7.52 3.87 -8.38
C GLY A 110 7.42 4.71 -9.66
N LEU A 111 6.78 4.20 -10.72
CA LEU A 111 6.65 4.94 -11.98
C LEU A 111 5.63 6.08 -11.85
N LYS A 112 5.90 7.18 -12.55
CA LYS A 112 4.91 8.26 -12.75
C LYS A 112 3.71 7.72 -13.53
N ILE A 113 2.53 8.29 -13.28
CA ILE A 113 1.25 7.84 -13.87
C ILE A 113 1.32 7.79 -15.41
N GLU A 114 1.92 8.80 -16.04
CA GLU A 114 2.12 8.86 -17.49
C GLU A 114 2.97 7.68 -18.01
N ALA A 115 4.08 7.39 -17.34
CA ALA A 115 4.98 6.30 -17.70
C ALA A 115 4.34 4.92 -17.45
N ALA A 116 3.54 4.80 -16.38
CA ALA A 116 2.78 3.58 -16.10
C ALA A 116 1.72 3.33 -17.19
N ARG A 117 1.05 4.36 -17.68
CA ARG A 117 0.10 4.25 -18.80
C ARG A 117 0.78 3.75 -20.05
N GLU A 118 1.92 4.34 -20.40
CA GLU A 118 2.65 3.96 -21.60
C GLU A 118 3.18 2.53 -21.51
N GLN A 119 3.67 2.11 -20.34
CA GLN A 119 4.07 0.72 -20.10
C GLN A 119 2.92 -0.27 -20.29
N MET A 120 1.70 0.06 -19.86
CA MET A 120 0.54 -0.82 -20.08
C MET A 120 0.16 -0.90 -21.57
N ARG A 121 0.27 0.21 -22.30
CA ARG A 121 -0.02 0.28 -23.74
C ARG A 121 0.97 -0.54 -24.57
N ILE A 122 2.27 -0.45 -24.26
CA ILE A 122 3.33 -1.13 -25.01
C ILE A 122 3.42 -2.62 -24.66
N ASN A 123 3.33 -2.97 -23.37
CA ASN A 123 3.66 -4.32 -22.90
C ASN A 123 2.83 -4.76 -21.69
N SER A 124 1.51 -4.84 -21.89
CA SER A 124 0.57 -5.37 -20.88
C SER A 124 0.95 -6.78 -20.42
N ASP A 125 1.26 -7.70 -21.34
CA ASP A 125 1.55 -9.11 -21.03
C ASP A 125 2.83 -9.27 -20.19
N GLY A 126 3.88 -8.53 -20.53
CA GLY A 126 5.13 -8.51 -19.77
C GLY A 126 4.96 -7.87 -18.39
N VAL A 127 4.07 -6.89 -18.24
CA VAL A 127 3.72 -6.34 -16.92
C VAL A 127 2.98 -7.38 -16.09
N SER A 128 2.01 -8.10 -16.66
CA SER A 128 1.29 -9.19 -15.96
C SER A 128 2.26 -10.25 -15.45
N ARG A 129 3.09 -10.83 -16.33
CA ARG A 129 4.06 -11.88 -15.96
C ARG A 129 5.01 -11.46 -14.85
N ARG A 130 5.53 -10.22 -14.91
CA ARG A 130 6.42 -9.69 -13.86
C ARG A 130 5.67 -9.50 -12.55
N SER A 131 4.44 -8.98 -12.60
CA SER A 131 3.61 -8.81 -11.40
C SER A 131 3.28 -10.15 -10.74
N ASP A 132 3.01 -11.19 -11.53
CA ASP A 132 2.74 -12.55 -11.06
C ASP A 132 3.98 -13.18 -10.44
N ALA A 133 5.15 -13.04 -11.09
CA ALA A 133 6.42 -13.51 -10.54
C ALA A 133 6.72 -12.86 -9.19
N VAL A 134 6.60 -11.53 -9.10
CA VAL A 134 6.80 -10.79 -7.84
C VAL A 134 5.81 -11.25 -6.77
N LYS A 135 4.55 -11.48 -7.12
CA LYS A 135 3.53 -11.97 -6.19
C LYS A 135 3.88 -13.35 -5.63
N ARG A 136 4.29 -14.28 -6.50
CA ARG A 136 4.73 -15.63 -6.08
C ARG A 136 5.92 -15.55 -5.12
N LEU A 137 6.91 -14.73 -5.44
CA LEU A 137 8.08 -14.53 -4.58
C LEU A 137 7.72 -13.92 -3.22
N LYS A 138 6.79 -12.95 -3.19
CA LYS A 138 6.29 -12.39 -1.93
C LYS A 138 5.57 -13.44 -1.07
N ASN A 139 4.79 -14.33 -1.68
CA ASN A 139 4.11 -15.41 -0.98
C ASN A 139 5.11 -16.41 -0.40
N VAL A 140 6.11 -16.84 -1.18
CA VAL A 140 7.17 -17.74 -0.71
C VAL A 140 7.90 -17.11 0.47
N ARG A 141 8.30 -15.84 0.37
CA ARG A 141 8.94 -15.12 1.47
C ARG A 141 8.07 -15.09 2.73
N ALA A 142 6.77 -14.83 2.58
CA ALA A 142 5.84 -14.79 3.72
C ALA A 142 5.71 -16.18 4.38
N GLN A 143 5.62 -17.25 3.59
CA GLN A 143 5.57 -18.61 4.11
C GLN A 143 6.85 -18.98 4.88
N LEU A 144 8.01 -18.64 4.33
CA LEU A 144 9.29 -18.90 4.98
C LEU A 144 9.44 -18.08 6.27
N GLN A 145 8.97 -16.83 6.28
CA GLN A 145 8.97 -16.01 7.50
C GLN A 145 8.10 -16.62 8.60
N LEU A 146 6.90 -17.11 8.25
CA LEU A 146 6.01 -17.79 9.21
C LEU A 146 6.68 -19.03 9.81
N MET A 147 7.39 -19.81 8.99
CA MET A 147 8.14 -20.98 9.48
C MET A 147 9.27 -20.56 10.42
N LEU A 148 9.99 -19.48 10.10
CA LEU A 148 11.06 -18.93 10.93
C LEU A 148 10.53 -18.45 12.29
N ASP A 149 9.41 -17.73 12.31
CA ASP A 149 8.79 -17.23 13.53
C ASP A 149 8.28 -18.39 14.42
N ALA A 150 7.79 -19.47 13.81
CA ALA A 150 7.37 -20.69 14.52
C ALA A 150 8.55 -21.46 15.16
N LEU A 151 9.73 -21.43 14.54
CA LEU A 151 10.94 -22.06 15.09
C LEU A 151 11.57 -21.22 16.20
N THR A 152 11.67 -19.91 16.00
CA THR A 152 12.26 -18.98 16.98
C THR A 152 11.41 -18.85 18.26
N SER A 153 10.09 -18.86 18.14
CA SER A 153 9.19 -18.85 19.32
C SER A 153 9.29 -20.11 20.19
N ARG A 154 9.80 -21.22 19.66
CA ARG A 154 10.03 -22.47 20.41
C ARG A 154 11.32 -22.45 21.22
N SER A 155 12.38 -21.79 20.75
CA SER A 155 13.69 -21.80 21.41
C SER A 155 13.79 -20.87 22.63
N VAL A 156 12.87 -19.91 22.78
CA VAL A 156 12.88 -18.92 23.89
C VAL A 156 12.13 -19.43 25.14
N LYS A 157 11.40 -20.56 25.03
CA LYS A 157 10.58 -21.12 26.11
C LYS A 157 11.27 -22.21 26.95
N ILE A 158 12.59 -22.39 26.81
CA ILE A 158 13.39 -23.38 27.56
C ILE A 158 14.38 -22.64 28.46
#